data_AF-A0A7V2Y3Y8-F1
#
_entry.id   AF-A0A7V2Y3Y8-F1
#
_cell.length_a   1.000
_cell.length_b   1.000
_cell.length_c   1.000
_cell.angle_alpha   90.00
_cell.angle_beta   90.00
_cell.angle_gamma   90.00
#
_symmetry.space_group_name_H-M   'P 1'
#
loop_
_entity.id
_entity.type
_entity.pdbx_description
1 polymer ?
#
loop_
_entity_poly.entity_id
_entity_poly.type
_entity_poly.pdbx_seq_one_letter_code
_entity_poly.pdbx_strand_id
1 'polypeptide(L)' 'MAKQIADTEAKKTIPARIKEFYQDVMVEMGKVTWPSREELKTSTSVVLLLLVIVAAIIYVYDFVFQIMVFGLFKLV' A
#
# COMPACT_ATOMS: atom_id res chain seq x y z
N MET A 1 32.45 -25.47 42.38
CA MET A 1 32.33 -24.17 41.68
C MET A 1 31.59 -24.42 40.38
N ALA A 2 30.53 -23.73 39.99
CA ALA A 2 29.51 -22.98 40.69
C ALA A 2 28.39 -22.90 39.64
N LYS A 3 27.35 -23.74 39.79
CA LYS A 3 25.96 -23.39 39.49
C LYS A 3 25.71 -22.73 38.12
N GLN A 4 26.05 -23.42 37.02
CA GLN A 4 25.59 -23.05 35.66
C GLN A 4 24.43 -23.91 35.14
N ILE A 5 23.89 -24.83 35.95
CA ILE A 5 22.77 -25.68 35.55
C ILE A 5 21.73 -25.60 36.66
N ALA A 6 20.90 -24.55 36.63
CA ALA A 6 19.69 -24.46 37.43
C ALA A 6 18.82 -23.37 36.83
N ASP A 7 18.11 -23.75 35.77
CA ASP A 7 16.90 -23.09 35.33
C ASP A 7 16.07 -22.64 36.53
N THR A 8 15.96 -21.34 36.69
CA THR A 8 14.84 -20.75 37.43
C THR A 8 14.11 -19.92 36.38
N GLU A 9 13.22 -20.56 35.62
CA GLU A 9 11.76 -20.40 35.76
C GLU A 9 11.29 -19.12 36.51
N ALA A 10 11.91 -17.97 36.26
CA ALA A 10 11.36 -16.68 36.63
C ALA A 10 10.31 -16.36 35.57
N LYS A 11 9.16 -17.05 35.68
CA LYS A 11 7.87 -16.82 35.01
C LYS A 11 7.88 -15.45 34.33
N LYS A 12 8.36 -15.42 33.07
CA LYS A 12 8.56 -14.17 32.32
C LYS A 12 7.23 -13.47 32.35
N THR A 13 7.13 -12.39 33.13
CA THR A 13 5.86 -11.68 33.31
C THR A 13 5.40 -11.26 31.92
N ILE A 14 4.09 -11.35 31.65
CA ILE A 14 3.49 -10.91 30.39
C ILE A 14 4.12 -9.61 29.83
N PRO A 15 4.43 -8.57 30.63
CA PRO A 15 5.14 -7.37 30.15
C PRO A 15 6.53 -7.62 29.54
N ALA A 16 7.32 -8.56 30.06
CA ALA A 16 8.63 -8.89 29.51
C ALA A 16 8.53 -9.60 28.15
N ARG A 17 7.51 -10.45 27.96
CA ARG A 17 7.23 -11.12 26.67
C ARG A 17 6.77 -10.11 25.61
N ILE A 18 5.93 -9.14 25.98
CA ILE A 18 5.47 -8.08 25.08
C ILE A 18 6.64 -7.20 24.62
N LYS A 19 7.56 -6.87 25.53
CA LYS A 19 8.75 -6.07 25.20
C LYS A 19 9.63 -6.77 24.17
N GLU A 20 9.88 -8.06 24.34
CA GLU A 20 10.66 -8.86 23.38
C GLU A 20 9.94 -8.97 22.04
N PHE A 21 8.64 -9.25 22.03
CA PHE A 21 7.85 -9.27 20.81
C PHE A 21 7.90 -7.93 20.06
N TYR A 22 7.82 -6.81 20.76
CA TYR A 22 7.94 -5.48 20.13
C TYR A 22 9.34 -5.24 19.55
N GLN A 23 10.39 -5.69 20.23
CA GLN A 23 11.76 -5.63 19.72
C GLN A 23 11.92 -6.49 18.46
N ASP A 24 11.38 -7.71 18.46
CA ASP A 24 11.40 -8.62 17.31
C ASP A 24 10.64 -8.02 16.11
N VAL A 25 9.47 -7.42 16.35
CA VAL A 25 8.69 -6.71 15.31
C VAL A 25 9.48 -5.52 14.76
N MET A 26 10.15 -4.74 15.60
CA MET A 26 10.96 -3.59 15.13
C MET A 26 12.14 -4.06 14.26
N VAL A 27 12.78 -5.16 14.62
CA VAL A 27 13.87 -5.78 13.84
C VAL A 27 13.35 -6.29 12.49
N GLU A 28 12.18 -6.92 12.46
CA GLU A 28 11.56 -7.41 11.23
C GLU A 28 11.09 -6.25 10.32
N MET A 29 10.53 -5.19 10.92
CA MET A 29 10.16 -3.97 10.19
C MET A 29 11.37 -3.29 9.56
N GLY A 30 12.57 -3.43 10.15
CA GLY A 30 13.83 -2.99 9.55
C GLY A 30 14.23 -3.75 8.28
N LYS A 31 13.67 -4.94 8.03
CA LYS A 31 13.86 -5.68 6.77
C LYS A 31 12.90 -5.23 5.67
N VAL A 32 11.90 -4.41 6.00
CA VAL A 32 10.98 -3.84 5.01
C VAL A 32 11.75 -2.78 4.23
N THR A 33 12.10 -3.11 2.99
CA THR A 33 12.73 -2.18 2.05
C THR A 33 11.70 -1.15 1.62
N TRP A 34 11.64 0.00 2.31
CA TRP A 34 10.82 1.11 1.85
C TRP A 34 11.46 1.68 0.56
N PRO A 35 10.71 1.72 -0.54
CA PRO A 35 11.23 2.20 -1.82
C PRO A 35 11.66 3.65 -1.72
N SER A 36 12.68 4.05 -2.47
CA SER A 36 13.11 5.45 -2.47
C SER A 36 11.96 6.38 -2.91
N ARG A 37 11.96 7.64 -2.45
CA ARG A 37 10.94 8.63 -2.86
C ARG A 37 10.89 8.83 -4.37
N GLU A 38 11.98 8.52 -5.07
CA GLU A 38 12.12 8.59 -6.52
C GLU A 38 11.46 7.39 -7.22
N GLU A 39 11.65 6.18 -6.72
CA GLU A 39 10.95 4.98 -7.20
C GLU A 39 9.44 5.11 -7.04
N LEU A 40 8.98 5.70 -5.94
CA LEU A 40 7.57 5.98 -5.70
C LEU A 40 7.00 6.96 -6.73
N LYS A 41 7.74 8.04 -7.04
CA LYS A 41 7.33 9.00 -8.08
C LYS A 41 7.29 8.36 -9.46
N THR A 42 8.29 7.53 -9.79
CA THR A 42 8.35 6.86 -11.08
C THR A 42 7.19 5.88 -11.25
N SER A 43 6.94 5.04 -10.25
CA SER A 43 5.85 4.06 -10.26
C SER A 43 4.48 4.72 -10.33
N THR A 44 4.27 5.81 -9.59
CA THR A 44 3.01 6.56 -9.61
C THR A 44 2.82 7.37 -10.89
N SER A 45 3.89 7.87 -11.50
CA SER A 45 3.83 8.61 -12.77
C SER A 45 3.28 7.78 -13.91
N VAL A 46 3.65 6.50 -13.99
CA VAL A 46 3.12 5.58 -15.02
C VAL A 46 1.62 5.37 -14.83
N VAL A 47 1.17 5.19 -13.57
CA VAL A 47 -0.26 5.05 -13.25
C VAL A 47 -1.03 6.32 -13.58
N LEU A 48 -0.48 7.50 -13.28
CA LEU A 48 -1.10 8.78 -13.66
C LEU A 48 -1.26 8.92 -15.17
N LEU A 49 -0.24 8.55 -15.95
CA LEU A 49 -0.33 8.56 -17.41
C LEU A 49 -1.44 7.63 -17.91
N LEU A 50 -1.54 6.42 -17.35
CA LEU A 50 -2.61 5.47 -17.68
C LEU A 50 -3.99 6.07 -17.37
N LEU A 51 -4.17 6.69 -16.21
CA LEU A 51 -5.43 7.34 -15.82
C LEU A 51 -5.82 8.45 -16.79
N VAL A 52 -4.87 9.27 -17.24
CA VAL A 52 -5.12 10.33 -18.23
C VAL A 52 -5.61 9.74 -19.56
N ILE A 53 -5.00 8.66 -20.03
CA ILE A 53 -5.41 7.99 -21.27
C ILE A 53 -6.83 7.45 -21.14
N VAL A 54 -7.13 6.73 -20.04
CA VAL A 54 -8.46 6.18 -19.79
C VAL A 54 -9.51 7.29 -19.68
N ALA A 55 -9.20 8.37 -18.96
CA ALA A 55 -10.08 9.53 -18.84
C ALA A 55 -10.37 10.18 -20.20
N ALA A 56 -9.35 10.32 -21.07
CA ALA A 56 -9.52 10.85 -22.41
C ALA A 56 -10.43 9.96 -23.28
N ILE A 57 -10.28 8.64 -23.19
CA ILE A 57 -11.15 7.68 -23.90
C ILE A 57 -12.60 7.82 -23.44
N ILE A 58 -12.84 7.82 -22.13
CA ILE A 58 -14.19 8.00 -21.56
C ILE A 58 -14.80 9.31 -22.03
N TYR A 59 -14.05 10.41 -21.95
CA TYR A 59 -14.49 11.73 -22.42
C TYR A 59 -14.92 11.72 -23.89
N VAL A 60 -14.17 11.04 -24.76
CA VAL A 60 -14.53 10.90 -26.18
C VAL A 60 -15.84 10.13 -26.33
N TYR A 61 -16.01 9.03 -25.59
CA TYR A 61 -17.27 8.28 -25.60
C TYR A 61 -18.44 9.14 -25.15
N ASP A 62 -18.32 9.84 -24.02
CA ASP A 62 -19.36 10.72 -23.50
C ASP A 62 -19.74 11.80 -24.52
N PHE A 63 -18.76 12.38 -25.22
CA PHE A 63 -19.00 13.37 -26.27
C PHE A 63 -19.77 12.78 -27.46
N VAL A 64 -19.40 11.58 -27.92
CA VAL A 64 -20.11 10.86 -29.00
C VAL A 64 -21.54 10.53 -28.58
N PHE A 65 -21.75 10.03 -27.36
CA PHE A 65 -23.08 9.75 -26.82
C PHE A 65 -23.92 11.03 -26.74
N GLN A 66 -23.35 12.15 -26.29
CA GLN A 66 -24.06 13.42 -26.22
C GLN A 66 -24.54 13.89 -27.60
N ILE A 67 -23.68 13.80 -28.63
CA ILE A 67 -24.05 14.16 -30.01
C ILE A 67 -25.17 13.24 -30.51
N MET A 68 -25.05 11.93 -30.31
CA MET A 68 -26.02 10.95 -30.80
C MET A 68 -27.40 11.16 -30.16
N VAL A 69 -27.43 11.36 -28.84
CA VAL A 69 -28.68 11.60 -28.09
C VAL A 69 -29.30 12.94 -28.48
N PHE A 70 -28.51 14.01 -28.55
CA PHE A 70 -29.01 15.32 -28.99
C PHE A 70 -29.56 15.27 -30.42
N GLY A 71 -28.89 14.55 -31.33
CA GLY A 71 -29.37 14.34 -32.69
C GLY A 71 -30.71 13.61 -32.74
N LEU A 72 -30.91 12.59 -31.90
CA LEU A 72 -32.18 11.88 -31.80
C LEU A 72 -33.31 12.76 -31.24
N PHE A 73 -33.06 13.53 -30.18
CA PHE A 73 -34.03 14.49 -29.64
C PHE A 73 -34.36 15.64 -30.61
N LYS A 74 -33.47 15.96 -31.55
CA LYS A 74 -33.72 16.95 -32.60
C LYS A 74 -34.58 16.40 -33.74
N LEU A 75 -34.60 15.08 -33.92
CA LEU A 75 -35.30 14.38 -35.00
C LEU A 75 -36.72 13.96 -34.62
N VAL A 76 -36.94 13.61 -33.34
CA VAL A 76 -38.25 13.33 -32.72
C VAL A 76 -38.92 14.64 -32.34
#